data_AF-A0A2E6GNZ6-F1
#
_entry.id   AF-A0A2E6GNZ6-F1
#
_cell.length_a   1.000
_cell.length_b   1.000
_cell.length_c   1.000
_cell.angle_alpha   90.00
_cell.angle_beta   90.00
_cell.angle_gamma   90.00
#
_symmetry.space_group_name_H-M   'P 1'
#
loop_
_entity.id
_entity.type
_entity.pdbx_description
1 polymer ?
#
loop_
_entity_poly.entity_id
_entity_poly.type
_entity_poly.pdbx_seq_one_letter_code
_entity_poly.pdbx_strand_id
1 'polypeptide(L)'
;MNGFRANSLISPIGLAVALAVSMSNLAMVEAAQQIAQTTTVENPANSKNAAPVRLGPRRSIVPGGSSSGAAALKQPVKVYTPVSPSSGSDGPVAIQTLTDLDSDSVGVIDETSGGLGTEMWQGSSRSFVTRAIALLPARVGSPTMRQLMRRLLLTQAVAPKRTKSQPGLFPLRVGALFASGDLKSALSLISSSSGPPEEYLVRVGIDGRLFGNDTAGACQQVRAFSGEFKGVYWQQAAAFCLAMAGKNAEAALMSDVLAERTDAIHPAFFAAMERLSGASPPQVDSLTGPTALHLSLMRSAGLALPEDVIEKASPAALRAIALSPNATLDLRLVAAEQATKIGVLSGKKLSEIYSAVAFDPSVVKNAVNHASENWGPGGRALLVQAALRQDAAVARAKIIEISLKTARQKGDWRVTALAFAPMVAALTPSTQIDWFAGDAARILITTGDIAGARKWLEFANTQALKPEQKATLWPLQILLSDSGIAETLPETIQTWWNARANAGAPVVGEARTLFSLLNTMGASIPSELWALILDDSKQIQAVTPSVSVRNALDRAAATGSRGGTIAMVLVALGEMGADPANLSAIELSIAALKRIGFEKEAKALALEVAIEAGL
;
A
#
# COMPACT_ATOMS: atom_id res chain seq x y z
N MET A 1 -21.76 -1.02 -40.83
CA MET A 1 -21.51 0.22 -41.59
C MET A 1 -21.88 1.41 -40.71
N ASN A 2 -20.99 2.41 -40.66
CA ASN A 2 -21.06 3.72 -40.00
C ASN A 2 -21.01 3.70 -38.45
N GLY A 3 -20.06 4.30 -37.75
CA GLY A 3 -18.85 5.03 -38.14
C GLY A 3 -18.13 5.54 -36.89
N PHE A 4 -16.87 5.13 -36.69
CA PHE A 4 -15.94 5.77 -35.76
C PHE A 4 -15.06 6.72 -36.59
N ARG A 5 -15.22 8.03 -36.41
CA ARG A 5 -14.35 9.04 -37.02
C ARG A 5 -13.08 9.18 -36.19
N ALA A 6 -11.95 8.81 -36.79
CA ALA A 6 -10.63 9.24 -36.36
C ALA A 6 -10.47 10.74 -36.64
N ASN A 7 -10.08 11.51 -35.63
CA ASN A 7 -9.59 12.87 -35.81
C ASN A 7 -8.21 12.99 -35.17
N SER A 8 -7.21 12.96 -36.04
CA SER A 8 -5.82 13.32 -35.78
C SER A 8 -5.70 14.84 -35.69
N LEU A 9 -5.31 15.36 -34.52
CA LEU A 9 -4.84 16.74 -34.36
C LEU A 9 -3.55 16.73 -33.53
N ILE A 10 -2.47 17.14 -34.19
CA ILE A 10 -1.17 17.46 -33.62
C ILE A 10 -1.30 18.84 -32.94
N SER A 11 -0.91 18.97 -31.67
CA SER A 11 -0.66 20.28 -31.04
C SER A 11 0.28 20.19 -29.81
N PRO A 12 0.99 21.28 -29.46
CA PRO A 12 2.27 21.25 -28.77
C PRO A 12 2.11 21.26 -27.24
N ILE A 13 2.44 20.16 -26.58
CA ILE A 13 2.47 20.06 -25.11
C ILE A 13 3.92 19.80 -24.68
N GLY A 14 4.81 20.74 -25.02
CA GLY A 14 6.24 20.67 -24.68
C GLY A 14 6.66 21.59 -23.53
N LEU A 15 5.83 22.55 -23.11
CA LEU A 15 6.25 23.61 -22.17
C LEU A 15 5.37 23.77 -20.91
N ALA A 16 4.24 23.06 -20.81
CA ALA A 16 3.32 23.19 -19.67
C ALA A 16 3.63 22.22 -18.50
N VAL A 17 4.42 21.17 -18.72
CA VAL A 17 4.69 20.13 -17.70
C VAL A 17 5.72 20.59 -16.65
N ALA A 18 6.60 21.54 -16.98
CA ALA A 18 7.61 22.04 -16.04
C ALA A 18 7.06 23.03 -14.99
N LEU A 19 5.92 23.70 -15.25
CA LEU A 19 5.29 24.63 -14.31
C LEU A 19 4.26 23.96 -13.38
N ALA A 20 3.67 22.83 -13.79
CA ALA A 20 2.72 22.09 -12.96
C ALA A 20 3.38 21.37 -11.78
N VAL A 21 4.61 20.85 -11.95
CA VAL A 21 5.35 20.14 -10.89
C VAL A 21 5.82 21.07 -9.77
N SER A 22 6.09 22.35 -10.07
CA SER A 22 6.48 23.35 -9.07
C SER A 22 5.28 23.88 -8.27
N MET A 23 4.08 23.94 -8.85
CA MET A 23 2.87 24.41 -8.13
C MET A 23 2.22 23.31 -7.26
N SER A 24 2.35 22.03 -7.61
CA SER A 24 1.87 20.92 -6.77
C SER A 24 2.68 20.74 -5.48
N ASN A 25 3.97 21.11 -5.50
CA ASN A 25 4.82 21.06 -4.31
C ASN A 25 4.55 22.22 -3.33
N LEU A 26 4.05 23.37 -3.78
CA LEU A 26 3.62 24.45 -2.87
C LEU A 26 2.32 24.10 -2.13
N ALA A 27 1.34 23.50 -2.82
CA ALA A 27 0.04 23.17 -2.22
C ALA A 27 0.11 22.09 -1.12
N MET A 28 1.05 21.13 -1.21
CA MET A 28 1.26 20.13 -0.15
C MET A 28 2.03 20.67 1.06
N VAL A 29 2.82 21.73 0.90
CA VAL A 29 3.53 22.38 2.02
C VAL A 29 2.56 23.27 2.83
N GLU A 30 1.58 23.90 2.19
CA GLU A 30 0.54 24.70 2.87
C GLU A 30 -0.41 23.82 3.72
N ALA A 31 -0.80 22.64 3.25
CA ALA A 31 -1.63 21.71 4.03
C ALA A 31 -0.90 21.16 5.27
N ALA A 32 0.43 21.01 5.21
CA ALA A 32 1.24 20.60 6.35
C ALA A 32 1.48 21.75 7.37
N GLN A 33 1.42 23.01 6.94
CA GLN A 33 1.53 24.18 7.83
C GLN A 33 0.22 24.52 8.55
N GLN A 34 -0.94 24.23 7.96
CA GLN A 34 -2.25 24.43 8.63
C GLN A 34 -2.46 23.49 9.85
N ILE A 35 -1.77 22.34 9.89
CA ILE A 35 -1.77 21.43 11.05
C ILE A 35 -0.91 21.99 12.21
N ALA A 36 0.01 22.94 11.94
CA ALA A 36 0.88 23.54 12.95
C ALA A 36 0.30 24.81 13.60
N GLN A 37 -0.70 25.46 13.01
CA GLN A 37 -1.21 26.76 13.48
C GLN A 37 -2.48 26.69 14.34
N THR A 38 -3.11 25.52 14.52
CA THR A 38 -4.30 25.37 15.38
C THR A 38 -3.99 25.11 16.86
N THR A 39 -2.75 25.34 17.30
CA THR A 39 -2.36 25.28 18.72
C THR A 39 -1.67 26.57 19.20
N THR A 40 -2.32 27.71 18.99
CA THR A 40 -2.07 28.92 19.81
C THR A 40 -3.32 29.19 20.64
N VAL A 41 -3.33 28.68 21.86
CA VAL A 41 -4.29 29.10 22.89
C VAL A 41 -3.87 30.51 23.31
N GLU A 42 -4.58 31.50 22.79
CA GLU A 42 -4.57 32.86 23.31
C GLU A 42 -5.17 32.86 24.72
N ASN A 43 -4.50 33.54 25.64
CA ASN A 43 -4.73 33.52 27.06
C ASN A 43 -5.51 34.79 27.47
N PRO A 44 -6.77 34.73 27.93
CA PRO A 44 -7.39 35.86 28.62
C PRO A 44 -7.40 35.60 30.12
N ALA A 45 -6.35 36.05 30.80
CA ALA A 45 -6.37 36.24 32.25
C ALA A 45 -6.90 37.65 32.58
N ASN A 46 -8.21 37.78 32.81
CA ASN A 46 -8.78 38.69 33.82
C ASN A 46 -10.32 38.63 33.87
N SER A 47 -10.88 37.93 34.84
CA SER A 47 -12.08 38.40 35.53
C SER A 47 -12.16 37.81 36.93
N LYS A 48 -12.26 38.71 37.92
CA LYS A 48 -12.52 38.40 39.33
C LYS A 48 -14.04 38.25 39.53
N ASN A 49 -14.38 37.43 40.53
CA ASN A 49 -15.64 37.34 41.28
C ASN A 49 -16.78 36.48 40.69
N ALA A 50 -17.04 35.32 41.33
CA ALA A 50 -18.18 35.12 42.22
C ALA A 50 -18.18 33.66 42.73
N ALA A 51 -18.33 33.46 44.04
CA ALA A 51 -18.39 32.14 44.67
C ALA A 51 -19.74 31.45 44.42
N PRO A 52 -19.80 30.11 44.22
CA PRO A 52 -21.07 29.40 44.14
C PRO A 52 -21.55 28.91 45.52
N VAL A 53 -22.85 29.15 45.76
CA VAL A 53 -23.66 28.70 46.89
C VAL A 53 -23.83 27.19 46.87
N ARG A 54 -23.61 26.52 48.02
CA ARG A 54 -23.93 25.10 48.23
C ARG A 54 -25.40 24.89 48.54
N LEU A 55 -26.06 24.00 47.80
CA LEU A 55 -27.33 23.37 48.18
C LEU A 55 -27.08 21.89 48.47
N GLY A 56 -27.33 21.46 49.71
CA GLY A 56 -27.36 20.05 50.10
C GLY A 56 -28.79 19.60 50.42
N PRO A 57 -29.13 18.30 50.28
CA PRO A 57 -30.36 17.76 50.85
C PRO A 57 -30.18 17.23 52.28
N ARG A 58 -31.32 17.14 52.97
CA ARG A 58 -31.52 16.93 54.40
C ARG A 58 -31.39 15.45 54.86
N ARG A 59 -31.04 15.35 56.15
CA ARG A 59 -31.11 14.27 57.15
C ARG A 59 -32.13 13.12 56.95
N SER A 60 -31.72 11.96 57.45
CA SER A 60 -32.57 11.03 58.22
C SER A 60 -31.82 10.57 59.48
N ILE A 61 -32.55 10.27 60.55
CA ILE A 61 -32.15 10.19 61.96
C ILE A 61 -32.42 8.75 62.47
N VAL A 62 -31.37 8.08 63.03
CA VAL A 62 -31.29 7.33 64.33
C VAL A 62 -32.16 6.04 64.46
N PRO A 63 -31.92 5.04 65.38
CA PRO A 63 -30.99 4.94 66.53
C PRO A 63 -30.10 3.68 66.62
N GLY A 64 -29.14 3.76 67.57
CA GLY A 64 -28.28 2.66 67.99
C GLY A 64 -28.89 1.67 68.99
N GLY A 65 -28.07 0.68 69.35
CA GLY A 65 -28.36 -0.32 70.38
C GLY A 65 -27.09 -1.11 70.70
N SER A 66 -26.55 -0.89 71.90
CA SER A 66 -25.46 -1.63 72.53
C SER A 66 -25.98 -2.88 73.24
N SER A 67 -25.25 -3.99 73.20
CA SER A 67 -24.74 -4.73 74.39
C SER A 67 -24.41 -6.21 74.13
N SER A 68 -23.23 -6.60 74.65
CA SER A 68 -22.90 -7.81 75.41
C SER A 68 -23.35 -9.21 74.93
N GLY A 69 -22.37 -10.14 74.89
CA GLY A 69 -22.54 -11.41 75.60
C GLY A 69 -22.31 -12.71 74.83
N ALA A 70 -21.15 -13.32 75.11
CA ALA A 70 -20.88 -14.75 75.21
C ALA A 70 -21.02 -15.67 73.97
N ALA A 71 -19.86 -16.20 73.60
CA ALA A 71 -19.62 -17.19 72.57
C ALA A 71 -20.02 -18.62 73.00
N ALA A 72 -20.58 -19.39 72.05
CA ALA A 72 -20.50 -20.84 72.02
C ALA A 72 -20.55 -21.37 70.57
N LEU A 73 -19.35 -21.72 70.08
CA LEU A 73 -19.01 -22.80 69.14
C LEU A 73 -19.86 -23.00 67.87
N LYS A 74 -19.41 -22.46 66.72
CA LYS A 74 -19.38 -23.17 65.42
C LYS A 74 -18.17 -22.73 64.59
N GLN A 75 -17.51 -23.71 63.99
CA GLN A 75 -16.22 -23.68 63.30
C GLN A 75 -16.13 -22.61 62.19
N PRO A 76 -14.98 -21.91 62.01
CA PRO A 76 -14.80 -21.00 60.90
C PRO A 76 -14.37 -21.73 59.63
N VAL A 77 -15.17 -21.55 58.58
CA VAL A 77 -14.75 -21.64 57.18
C VAL A 77 -13.62 -20.61 56.95
N LYS A 78 -12.53 -20.99 56.28
CA LYS A 78 -11.45 -20.07 55.87
C LYS A 78 -12.02 -18.97 54.97
N VAL A 79 -12.29 -17.81 55.54
CA VAL A 79 -12.51 -16.56 54.80
C VAL A 79 -11.15 -16.03 54.40
N TYR A 80 -10.89 -15.94 53.09
CA TYR A 80 -9.71 -15.26 52.56
C TYR A 80 -9.92 -13.76 52.70
N THR A 81 -9.28 -13.13 53.68
CA THR A 81 -9.18 -11.67 53.76
C THR A 81 -8.10 -11.21 52.79
N PRO A 82 -8.40 -10.38 51.78
CA PRO A 82 -7.36 -9.74 50.98
C PRO A 82 -6.53 -8.87 51.91
N VAL A 83 -5.22 -9.09 51.92
CA VAL A 83 -4.28 -8.23 52.64
C VAL A 83 -4.23 -6.91 51.87
N SER A 84 -4.82 -5.85 52.41
CA SER A 84 -4.57 -4.48 51.94
C SER A 84 -3.09 -4.17 52.15
N PRO A 85 -2.34 -3.71 51.13
CA PRO A 85 -0.95 -3.35 51.31
C PRO A 85 -0.86 -2.12 52.21
N SER A 86 -0.25 -2.30 53.38
CA SER A 86 0.20 -1.21 54.22
C SER A 86 1.28 -0.42 53.50
N SER A 87 1.12 0.90 53.44
CA SER A 87 2.19 1.83 53.11
C SER A 87 3.33 1.72 54.12
N GLY A 88 4.44 1.08 53.72
CA GLY A 88 5.65 0.94 54.53
C GLY A 88 6.79 0.31 53.72
N SER A 89 7.94 0.98 53.75
CA SER A 89 9.13 0.77 52.93
C SER A 89 9.92 -0.51 53.24
N ASP A 90 10.78 -0.86 52.27
CA ASP A 90 11.93 -1.78 52.30
C ASP A 90 11.66 -3.28 52.12
N GLY A 91 11.60 -3.67 50.83
CA GLY A 91 11.85 -5.03 50.33
C GLY A 91 12.35 -4.97 48.87
N PRO A 92 13.16 -5.92 48.38
CA PRO A 92 13.84 -5.86 47.07
C PRO A 92 12.90 -6.16 45.88
N VAL A 93 11.59 -6.14 46.10
CA VAL A 93 10.60 -6.35 45.05
C VAL A 93 9.99 -5.00 44.73
N ALA A 94 10.58 -4.32 43.76
CA ALA A 94 9.94 -3.18 43.12
C ALA A 94 8.69 -3.67 42.39
N ILE A 95 7.54 -3.55 43.03
CA ILE A 95 6.25 -3.63 42.34
C ILE A 95 6.17 -2.35 41.51
N GLN A 96 6.72 -2.39 40.29
CA GLN A 96 6.32 -1.44 39.27
C GLN A 96 4.86 -1.73 38.99
N THR A 97 3.97 -0.85 39.44
CA THR A 97 2.63 -0.74 38.88
C THR A 97 2.79 -0.74 37.37
N LEU A 98 2.22 -1.73 36.69
CA LEU A 98 2.20 -1.81 35.23
C LEU A 98 1.66 -0.47 34.71
N THR A 99 2.57 0.39 34.28
CA THR A 99 2.23 1.62 33.57
C THR A 99 1.37 1.21 32.38
N ASP A 100 0.29 1.95 32.12
CA ASP A 100 -0.55 1.73 30.95
C ASP A 100 0.34 1.47 29.73
N LEU A 101 0.11 0.33 29.06
CA LEU A 101 0.86 -0.08 27.89
C LEU A 101 0.87 1.09 26.90
N ASP A 102 2.04 1.63 26.56
CA ASP A 102 2.13 2.77 25.63
C ASP A 102 1.46 2.38 24.31
N SER A 103 0.37 3.06 23.96
CA SER A 103 -0.42 2.79 22.76
C SER A 103 0.44 2.83 21.49
N ASP A 104 1.51 3.62 21.49
CA ASP A 104 2.44 3.72 20.36
C ASP A 104 3.34 2.49 20.18
N SER A 105 3.47 1.68 21.23
CA SER A 105 4.29 0.46 21.22
C SER A 105 3.52 -0.80 20.81
N VAL A 106 2.19 -0.69 20.66
CA VAL A 106 1.31 -1.78 20.22
C VAL A 106 1.65 -2.24 18.80
N GLY A 107 1.53 -3.54 18.54
CA GLY A 107 1.71 -4.14 17.22
C GLY A 107 1.03 -5.51 17.12
N VAL A 108 1.03 -6.07 15.91
CA VAL A 108 0.38 -7.37 15.61
C VAL A 108 1.36 -8.41 15.09
N ILE A 109 2.63 -8.03 14.91
CA ILE A 109 3.73 -8.96 14.62
C ILE A 109 4.91 -8.67 15.56
N ASP A 110 5.66 -9.71 15.85
CA ASP A 110 6.88 -9.73 16.65
C ASP A 110 8.04 -10.31 15.82
N GLU A 111 9.24 -10.41 16.38
CA GLU A 111 10.42 -10.93 15.66
C GLU A 111 10.24 -12.37 15.14
N THR A 112 9.48 -13.21 15.86
CA THR A 112 9.22 -14.61 15.45
C THR A 112 8.28 -14.71 14.25
N SER A 113 7.42 -13.71 14.07
CA SER A 113 6.46 -13.59 12.98
C SER A 113 6.90 -12.59 11.90
N GLY A 114 8.20 -12.26 11.84
CA GLY A 114 8.80 -11.43 10.79
C GLY A 114 8.84 -9.93 11.10
N GLY A 115 8.59 -9.52 12.34
CA GLY A 115 8.78 -8.16 12.84
C GLY A 115 10.24 -7.73 12.86
N LEU A 116 10.47 -6.48 13.27
CA LEU A 116 11.79 -5.82 13.21
C LEU A 116 12.56 -5.85 14.54
N GLY A 117 11.98 -6.48 15.57
CA GLY A 117 12.51 -6.52 16.93
C GLY A 117 12.00 -5.34 17.79
N THR A 118 12.02 -5.52 19.12
CA THR A 118 11.48 -4.52 20.07
C THR A 118 12.26 -3.22 20.06
N GLU A 119 13.55 -3.29 19.72
CA GLU A 119 14.50 -2.16 19.66
C GLU A 119 14.63 -1.56 18.25
N MET A 120 13.68 -1.79 17.34
CA MET A 120 13.79 -1.33 15.95
C MET A 120 13.99 0.20 15.80
N TRP A 121 13.61 0.98 16.81
CA TRP A 121 13.76 2.44 16.84
C TRP A 121 15.01 2.92 17.60
N GLN A 122 15.91 2.02 17.98
CA GLN A 122 17.12 2.36 18.72
C GLN A 122 17.91 3.47 18.01
N GLY A 123 18.28 4.52 18.76
CA GLY A 123 19.03 5.67 18.22
C GLY A 123 18.20 6.65 17.38
N SER A 124 16.91 6.38 17.13
CA SER A 124 16.02 7.29 16.41
C SER A 124 15.28 8.23 17.35
N SER A 125 15.23 9.52 17.02
CA SER A 125 14.41 10.49 17.76
C SER A 125 12.93 10.37 17.40
N ARG A 126 12.05 10.75 18.33
CA ARG A 126 10.61 10.72 18.10
C ARG A 126 10.18 11.59 16.91
N SER A 127 10.75 12.79 16.77
CA SER A 127 10.45 13.69 15.65
C SER A 127 10.86 13.10 14.31
N PHE A 128 11.99 12.40 14.26
CA PHE A 128 12.45 11.70 13.06
C PHE A 128 11.47 10.59 12.67
N VAL A 129 11.11 9.70 13.60
CA VAL A 129 10.19 8.58 13.32
C VAL A 129 8.82 9.08 12.86
N THR A 130 8.25 10.06 13.56
CA THR A 130 6.98 10.69 13.18
C THR A 130 7.03 11.24 11.75
N ARG A 131 8.09 11.98 11.40
CA ARG A 131 8.24 12.56 10.06
C ARG A 131 8.46 11.49 9.00
N ALA A 132 9.25 10.46 9.29
CA ALA A 132 9.52 9.38 8.35
C ALA A 132 8.24 8.58 8.03
N ILE A 133 7.41 8.26 9.02
CA ILE A 133 6.13 7.58 8.80
C ILE A 133 5.17 8.45 7.99
N ALA A 134 5.10 9.75 8.27
CA ALA A 134 4.25 10.69 7.54
C ALA A 134 4.67 10.88 6.06
N LEU A 135 5.93 10.59 5.72
CA LEU A 135 6.46 10.68 4.36
C LEU A 135 6.40 9.36 3.58
N LEU A 136 5.87 8.28 4.17
CA LEU A 136 5.78 7.01 3.47
C LEU A 136 4.89 7.12 2.21
N PRO A 137 5.29 6.51 1.09
CA PRO A 137 4.51 6.54 -0.14
C PRO A 137 3.18 5.80 0.03
N ALA A 138 2.10 6.37 -0.51
CA ALA A 138 0.79 5.72 -0.53
C ALA A 138 0.66 4.73 -1.71
N ARG A 139 1.29 5.01 -2.85
CA ARG A 139 1.27 4.11 -4.01
C ARG A 139 2.55 3.29 -4.07
N VAL A 140 2.47 2.02 -3.66
CA VAL A 140 3.65 1.15 -3.53
C VAL A 140 3.54 -0.08 -4.43
N GLY A 141 4.10 0.02 -5.64
CA GLY A 141 4.04 -1.07 -6.62
C GLY A 141 4.92 -2.27 -6.30
N SER A 142 6.07 -2.06 -5.65
CA SER A 142 7.04 -3.11 -5.30
C SER A 142 6.53 -4.04 -4.20
N PRO A 143 6.40 -5.37 -4.43
CA PRO A 143 6.12 -6.35 -3.38
C PRO A 143 7.10 -6.27 -2.21
N THR A 144 8.40 -6.12 -2.49
CA THR A 144 9.44 -6.00 -1.44
C THR A 144 9.18 -4.78 -0.57
N MET A 145 8.90 -3.62 -1.17
CA MET A 145 8.57 -2.40 -0.42
C MET A 145 7.28 -2.56 0.38
N ARG A 146 6.22 -3.15 -0.18
CA ARG A 146 4.97 -3.40 0.57
C ARG A 146 5.21 -4.29 1.78
N GLN A 147 6.03 -5.33 1.63
CA GLN A 147 6.37 -6.22 2.74
C GLN A 147 7.17 -5.48 3.82
N LEU A 148 8.17 -4.69 3.43
CA LEU A 148 8.95 -3.84 4.34
C LEU A 148 8.07 -2.82 5.07
N MET A 149 7.15 -2.15 4.36
CA MET A 149 6.21 -1.19 4.92
C MET A 149 5.25 -1.87 5.92
N ARG A 150 4.72 -3.04 5.58
CA ARG A 150 3.90 -3.84 6.50
C ARG A 150 4.69 -4.21 7.76
N ARG A 151 5.95 -4.65 7.64
CA ARG A 151 6.80 -5.00 8.79
C ARG A 151 7.08 -3.77 9.67
N LEU A 152 7.43 -2.65 9.05
CA LEU A 152 7.64 -1.37 9.72
C LEU A 152 6.42 -0.92 10.54
N LEU A 153 5.23 -0.99 9.93
CA LEU A 153 4.02 -0.44 10.49
C LEU A 153 3.25 -1.40 11.41
N LEU A 154 3.58 -2.68 11.43
CA LEU A 154 2.89 -3.68 12.27
C LEU A 154 3.72 -4.25 13.42
N THR A 155 5.05 -4.06 13.41
CA THR A 155 5.93 -4.57 14.48
C THR A 155 5.53 -3.97 15.84
N GLN A 156 5.43 -4.82 16.86
CA GLN A 156 5.36 -4.39 18.25
C GLN A 156 6.77 -4.01 18.70
N ALA A 157 6.95 -2.75 19.11
CA ALA A 157 8.27 -2.21 19.46
C ALA A 157 8.17 -1.07 20.45
N VAL A 158 9.22 -0.89 21.25
CA VAL A 158 9.28 0.23 22.21
C VAL A 158 9.32 1.54 21.44
N ALA A 159 8.26 2.34 21.56
CA ALA A 159 8.17 3.62 20.89
C ALA A 159 9.16 4.63 21.50
N PRO A 160 9.82 5.48 20.67
CA PRO A 160 10.57 6.61 21.20
C PRO A 160 9.68 7.50 22.06
N LYS A 161 10.20 7.93 23.22
CA LYS A 161 9.45 8.71 24.21
C LYS A 161 8.78 9.94 23.58
N ARG A 162 7.49 10.09 23.84
CA ARG A 162 6.65 11.17 23.31
C ARG A 162 6.67 12.39 24.23
N THR A 163 6.85 13.59 23.67
CA THR A 163 6.46 14.84 24.34
C THR A 163 4.99 15.16 24.03
N LYS A 164 4.28 15.87 24.92
CA LYS A 164 2.84 16.17 24.75
C LYS A 164 2.47 16.87 23.43
N SER A 165 3.41 17.55 22.78
CA SER A 165 3.21 18.29 21.52
C SER A 165 3.33 17.45 20.25
N GLN A 166 3.72 16.17 20.34
CA GLN A 166 3.97 15.32 19.17
C GLN A 166 2.82 14.35 18.90
N PRO A 167 2.48 14.07 17.63
CA PRO A 167 1.43 13.11 17.30
C PRO A 167 1.79 11.69 17.77
N GLY A 168 0.77 10.89 18.08
CA GLY A 168 0.91 9.46 18.37
C GLY A 168 1.47 8.71 17.15
N LEU A 169 2.35 7.73 17.37
CA LEU A 169 2.81 6.84 16.29
C LEU A 169 1.73 5.85 15.89
N PHE A 170 0.89 5.42 16.83
CA PHE A 170 -0.20 4.48 16.54
C PHE A 170 -1.14 4.99 15.43
N PRO A 171 -1.76 6.19 15.52
CA PRO A 171 -2.60 6.70 14.45
C PRO A 171 -1.84 6.97 13.14
N LEU A 172 -0.56 7.36 13.20
CA LEU A 172 0.27 7.51 12.00
C LEU A 172 0.51 6.18 11.28
N ARG A 173 0.74 5.10 12.04
CA ARG A 173 0.92 3.75 11.48
C ARG A 173 -0.35 3.23 10.83
N VAL A 174 -1.48 3.39 11.52
CA VAL A 174 -2.81 3.05 10.98
C VAL A 174 -3.10 3.86 9.72
N GLY A 175 -2.84 5.17 9.75
CA GLY A 175 -3.04 6.06 8.61
C GLY A 175 -2.19 5.68 7.40
N ALA A 176 -0.91 5.35 7.59
CA ALA A 176 -0.02 4.91 6.52
C ALA A 176 -0.47 3.59 5.88
N LEU A 177 -0.90 2.60 6.68
CA LEU A 177 -1.47 1.34 6.17
C LEU A 177 -2.76 1.57 5.38
N PHE A 178 -3.62 2.45 5.87
CA PHE A 178 -4.88 2.79 5.22
C PHE A 178 -4.63 3.53 3.90
N ALA A 179 -3.74 4.53 3.90
CA ALA A 179 -3.35 5.30 2.73
C ALA A 179 -2.73 4.41 1.65
N SER A 180 -1.95 3.39 2.04
CA SER A 180 -1.39 2.41 1.11
C SER A 180 -2.38 1.34 0.63
N GLY A 181 -3.62 1.37 1.12
CA GLY A 181 -4.67 0.42 0.78
C GLY A 181 -4.54 -0.96 1.46
N ASP A 182 -3.66 -1.13 2.44
CA ASP A 182 -3.59 -2.34 3.27
C ASP A 182 -4.62 -2.28 4.40
N LEU A 183 -5.89 -2.29 4.00
CA LEU A 183 -7.04 -2.16 4.89
C LEU A 183 -7.08 -3.28 5.94
N LYS A 184 -6.68 -4.50 5.57
CA LYS A 184 -6.68 -5.65 6.48
C LYS A 184 -5.70 -5.42 7.63
N SER A 185 -4.47 -4.99 7.31
CA SER A 185 -3.47 -4.68 8.33
C SER A 185 -3.86 -3.47 9.19
N ALA A 186 -4.43 -2.41 8.59
CA ALA A 186 -4.92 -1.26 9.33
C ALA A 186 -6.00 -1.64 10.36
N LEU A 187 -7.02 -2.40 9.94
CA LEU A 187 -8.10 -2.86 10.82
C LEU A 187 -7.59 -3.82 11.90
N SER A 188 -6.65 -4.71 11.56
CA SER A 188 -6.03 -5.61 12.53
C SER A 188 -5.26 -4.83 13.60
N LEU A 189 -4.53 -3.78 13.22
CA LEU A 189 -3.81 -2.94 14.17
C LEU A 189 -4.78 -2.15 15.07
N ILE A 190 -5.85 -1.58 14.51
CA ILE A 190 -6.90 -0.90 15.30
C ILE A 190 -7.48 -1.85 16.35
N SER A 191 -7.78 -3.11 15.98
CA SER A 191 -8.33 -4.10 16.91
C SER A 191 -7.39 -4.52 18.05
N SER A 192 -6.10 -4.22 17.96
CA SER A 192 -5.12 -4.50 19.02
C SER A 192 -5.00 -3.38 20.06
N SER A 193 -5.62 -2.21 19.81
CA SER A 193 -5.66 -1.12 20.78
C SER A 193 -6.61 -1.43 21.93
N SER A 194 -6.19 -1.10 23.15
CA SER A 194 -7.02 -1.19 24.37
C SER A 194 -7.35 0.19 24.96
N GLY A 195 -6.92 1.27 24.31
CA GLY A 195 -7.15 2.65 24.77
C GLY A 195 -8.55 3.18 24.44
N PRO A 196 -8.91 4.36 24.97
CA PRO A 196 -10.16 5.01 24.60
C PRO A 196 -10.21 5.27 23.08
N PRO A 197 -11.39 5.17 22.47
CA PRO A 197 -11.54 5.31 21.03
C PRO A 197 -11.26 6.74 20.58
N GLU A 198 -10.18 6.95 19.84
CA GLU A 198 -9.90 8.25 19.19
C GLU A 198 -10.73 8.38 17.91
N GLU A 199 -11.40 9.54 17.71
CA GLU A 199 -12.31 9.77 16.58
C GLU A 199 -11.71 9.36 15.23
N TYR A 200 -10.47 9.78 14.96
CA TYR A 200 -9.77 9.45 13.71
C TYR A 200 -9.67 7.93 13.47
N LEU A 201 -9.29 7.16 14.49
CA LEU A 201 -9.15 5.71 14.38
C LEU A 201 -10.51 5.04 14.14
N VAL A 202 -11.56 5.54 14.79
CA VAL A 202 -12.92 5.04 14.58
C VAL A 202 -13.38 5.31 13.14
N ARG A 203 -13.11 6.51 12.59
CA ARG A 203 -13.40 6.85 11.19
C ARG A 203 -12.65 5.95 10.22
N VAL A 204 -11.35 5.73 10.42
CA VAL A 204 -10.55 4.79 9.60
C VAL A 204 -11.14 3.38 9.65
N GLY A 205 -11.59 2.93 10.82
CA GLY A 205 -12.27 1.66 10.99
C GLY A 205 -13.57 1.54 10.17
N ILE A 206 -14.40 2.59 10.18
CA ILE A 206 -15.64 2.66 9.39
C ILE A 206 -15.32 2.67 7.89
N ASP A 207 -14.42 3.54 7.43
CA ASP A 207 -14.07 3.66 6.02
C ASP A 207 -13.41 2.39 5.48
N GLY A 208 -12.59 1.71 6.29
CA GLY A 208 -11.99 0.42 5.94
C GLY A 208 -13.04 -0.66 5.70
N ARG A 209 -14.10 -0.70 6.53
CA ARG A 209 -15.24 -1.60 6.33
C ARG A 209 -16.05 -1.23 5.09
N LEU A 210 -16.31 0.06 4.85
CA LEU A 210 -17.04 0.54 3.68
C LEU A 210 -16.31 0.19 2.36
N PHE A 211 -14.99 0.41 2.28
CA PHE A 211 -14.17 -0.04 1.15
C PHE A 211 -14.13 -1.57 1.02
N GLY A 212 -14.25 -2.29 2.14
CA GLY A 212 -14.41 -3.74 2.20
C GLY A 212 -15.81 -4.27 1.85
N ASN A 213 -16.77 -3.39 1.55
CA ASN A 213 -18.19 -3.71 1.36
C ASN A 213 -18.88 -4.32 2.60
N ASP A 214 -18.34 -4.08 3.80
CA ASP A 214 -18.95 -4.40 5.09
C ASP A 214 -19.81 -3.21 5.58
N THR A 215 -20.90 -2.93 4.85
CA THR A 215 -21.82 -1.83 5.20
C THR A 215 -22.50 -2.05 6.55
N ALA A 216 -22.82 -3.31 6.89
CA ALA A 216 -23.47 -3.65 8.15
C ALA A 216 -22.55 -3.36 9.35
N GLY A 217 -21.30 -3.82 9.31
CA GLY A 217 -20.31 -3.55 10.35
C GLY A 217 -19.96 -2.06 10.46
N ALA A 218 -19.85 -1.36 9.33
CA ALA A 218 -19.66 0.09 9.32
C ALA A 218 -20.82 0.81 10.05
N CYS A 219 -22.07 0.47 9.71
CA CYS A 219 -23.24 1.09 10.34
C CYS A 219 -23.45 0.73 11.80
N GLN A 220 -23.03 -0.47 12.23
CA GLN A 220 -22.97 -0.81 13.64
C GLN A 220 -22.03 0.14 14.40
N GLN A 221 -20.84 0.39 13.85
CA GLN A 221 -19.84 1.27 14.46
C GLN A 221 -20.28 2.74 14.43
N VAL A 222 -20.92 3.21 13.36
CA VAL A 222 -21.52 4.55 13.29
C VAL A 222 -22.54 4.74 14.42
N ARG A 223 -23.44 3.78 14.64
CA ARG A 223 -24.44 3.87 15.72
C ARG A 223 -23.83 3.87 17.13
N ALA A 224 -22.73 3.14 17.33
CA ALA A 224 -22.05 3.08 18.63
C ALA A 224 -21.46 4.44 19.03
N PHE A 225 -21.00 5.24 18.05
CA PHE A 225 -20.26 6.47 18.28
C PHE A 225 -20.98 7.76 17.86
N SER A 226 -22.17 7.66 17.26
CA SER A 226 -22.97 8.82 16.83
C SER A 226 -23.39 9.74 17.99
N GLY A 227 -23.41 9.22 19.22
CA GLY A 227 -23.64 9.99 20.45
C GLY A 227 -22.47 10.87 20.84
N GLU A 228 -21.24 10.40 20.59
CA GLU A 228 -19.98 10.99 21.05
C GLU A 228 -19.42 12.00 20.03
N PHE A 229 -19.41 11.64 18.75
CA PHE A 229 -18.87 12.48 17.68
C PHE A 229 -19.98 13.04 16.79
N LYS A 230 -19.92 14.35 16.52
CA LYS A 230 -21.00 15.11 15.85
C LYS A 230 -20.61 15.81 14.55
N GLY A 231 -19.36 15.65 14.09
CA GLY A 231 -18.86 16.29 12.87
C GLY A 231 -19.62 15.87 11.61
N VAL A 232 -19.43 16.61 10.51
CA VAL A 232 -20.13 16.40 9.22
C VAL A 232 -20.05 14.95 8.73
N TYR A 233 -18.85 14.33 8.84
CA TYR A 233 -18.65 12.91 8.54
C TYR A 233 -19.67 11.99 9.23
N TRP A 234 -19.88 12.18 10.54
CA TRP A 234 -20.78 11.35 11.34
C TRP A 234 -22.24 11.55 10.96
N GLN A 235 -22.62 12.77 10.60
CA GLN A 235 -23.96 13.07 10.13
C GLN A 235 -24.23 12.41 8.77
N GLN A 236 -23.28 12.51 7.83
CA GLN A 236 -23.38 11.83 6.53
C GLN A 236 -23.44 10.30 6.69
N ALA A 237 -22.56 9.73 7.53
CA ALA A 237 -22.53 8.31 7.80
C ALA A 237 -23.81 7.83 8.51
N ALA A 238 -24.35 8.62 9.46
CA ALA A 238 -25.60 8.32 10.13
C ALA A 238 -26.79 8.35 9.15
N ALA A 239 -26.89 9.36 8.29
CA ALA A 239 -27.92 9.44 7.25
C ALA A 239 -27.88 8.21 6.32
N PHE A 240 -26.69 7.86 5.82
CA PHE A 240 -26.49 6.65 5.03
C PHE A 240 -26.94 5.39 5.79
N CYS A 241 -26.56 5.25 7.06
CA CYS A 241 -26.92 4.10 7.86
C CYS A 241 -28.41 4.01 8.23
N LEU A 242 -29.11 5.15 8.30
CA LEU A 242 -30.57 5.19 8.43
C LEU A 242 -31.23 4.70 7.13
N ALA A 243 -30.75 5.15 5.97
CA ALA A 243 -31.23 4.67 4.67
C ALA A 243 -31.02 3.16 4.51
N MET A 244 -29.83 2.65 4.87
CA MET A 244 -29.54 1.20 4.85
C MET A 244 -30.39 0.39 5.83
N ALA A 245 -30.93 1.02 6.87
CA ALA A 245 -31.87 0.41 7.81
C ALA A 245 -33.35 0.53 7.37
N GLY A 246 -33.62 1.09 6.18
CA GLY A 246 -34.98 1.33 5.67
C GLY A 246 -35.71 2.50 6.34
N LYS A 247 -35.01 3.30 7.15
CA LYS A 247 -35.58 4.45 7.85
C LYS A 247 -35.56 5.70 6.98
N ASN A 248 -36.22 5.62 5.83
CA ASN A 248 -36.09 6.60 4.75
C ASN A 248 -36.49 8.02 5.18
N ALA A 249 -37.55 8.19 5.98
CA ALA A 249 -37.97 9.51 6.45
C ALA A 249 -36.94 10.17 7.36
N GLU A 250 -36.32 9.41 8.27
CA GLU A 250 -35.26 9.91 9.16
C GLU A 250 -33.99 10.23 8.36
N ALA A 251 -33.65 9.38 7.39
CA ALA A 251 -32.51 9.56 6.50
C ALA A 251 -32.67 10.80 5.60
N ALA A 252 -33.87 11.00 5.03
CA ALA A 252 -34.20 12.14 4.20
C ALA A 252 -34.13 13.45 5.00
N LEU A 253 -34.75 13.51 6.18
CA LEU A 253 -34.66 14.68 7.06
C LEU A 253 -33.21 15.03 7.39
N MET A 254 -32.37 14.02 7.69
CA MET A 254 -30.96 14.27 7.97
C MET A 254 -30.21 14.76 6.71
N SER A 255 -30.54 14.22 5.54
CA SER A 255 -30.01 14.69 4.25
C SER A 255 -30.41 16.15 3.98
N ASP A 256 -31.66 16.54 4.22
CA ASP A 256 -32.15 17.90 4.01
C ASP A 256 -31.43 18.90 4.93
N VAL A 257 -31.25 18.55 6.21
CA VAL A 257 -30.47 19.37 7.17
C VAL A 257 -29.00 19.51 6.72
N LEU A 258 -28.43 18.49 6.10
CA LEU A 258 -27.09 18.53 5.54
C LEU A 258 -27.02 19.36 4.25
N ALA A 259 -28.10 19.41 3.47
CA ALA A 259 -28.20 20.21 2.25
C ALA A 259 -28.15 21.71 2.55
N GLU A 260 -28.61 22.16 3.72
CA GLU A 260 -28.40 23.55 4.20
C GLU A 260 -26.90 23.90 4.42
N ARG A 261 -25.99 22.92 4.28
CA ARG A 261 -24.54 23.05 4.46
C ARG A 261 -23.76 22.59 3.22
N THR A 262 -24.27 22.91 2.01
CA THR A 262 -23.77 22.40 0.73
C THR A 262 -22.28 22.57 0.48
N ASP A 263 -21.67 23.65 0.94
CA ASP A 263 -20.26 23.97 0.63
C ASP A 263 -19.27 22.95 1.23
N ALA A 264 -19.72 22.12 2.17
CA ALA A 264 -18.91 21.11 2.83
C ALA A 264 -19.15 19.68 2.32
N ILE A 265 -20.14 19.45 1.45
CA ILE A 265 -20.61 18.10 1.10
C ILE A 265 -20.74 17.95 -0.41
N HIS A 266 -20.15 16.87 -0.93
CA HIS A 266 -20.14 16.58 -2.35
C HIS A 266 -21.56 16.25 -2.89
N PRO A 267 -21.99 16.79 -4.06
CA PRO A 267 -23.33 16.58 -4.62
C PRO A 267 -23.75 15.11 -4.78
N ALA A 268 -22.78 14.23 -5.10
CA ALA A 268 -23.00 12.78 -5.18
C ALA A 268 -23.61 12.16 -3.91
N PHE A 269 -23.36 12.74 -2.73
CA PHE A 269 -24.00 12.31 -1.49
C PHE A 269 -25.53 12.49 -1.58
N PHE A 270 -25.99 13.69 -1.94
CA PHE A 270 -27.41 14.02 -2.01
C PHE A 270 -28.12 13.24 -3.11
N ALA A 271 -27.51 13.13 -4.30
CA ALA A 271 -28.04 12.32 -5.40
C ALA A 271 -28.27 10.85 -4.98
N ALA A 272 -27.33 10.26 -4.24
CA ALA A 272 -27.48 8.91 -3.73
C ALA A 272 -28.57 8.80 -2.65
N MET A 273 -28.65 9.77 -1.74
CA MET A 273 -29.67 9.79 -0.68
C MET A 273 -31.10 9.94 -1.24
N GLU A 274 -31.29 10.79 -2.26
CA GLU A 274 -32.56 10.92 -2.97
C GLU A 274 -32.97 9.61 -3.62
N ARG A 275 -32.04 8.95 -4.31
CA ARG A 275 -32.28 7.65 -4.94
C ARG A 275 -32.65 6.58 -3.93
N LEU A 276 -31.95 6.51 -2.80
CA LEU A 276 -32.23 5.58 -1.70
C LEU A 276 -33.60 5.83 -1.06
N SER A 277 -34.07 7.08 -1.08
CA SER A 277 -35.40 7.46 -0.59
C SER A 277 -36.53 7.14 -1.58
N GLY A 278 -36.20 6.64 -2.78
CA GLY A 278 -37.15 6.30 -3.84
C GLY A 278 -37.46 7.44 -4.80
N ALA A 279 -36.79 8.59 -4.67
CA ALA A 279 -36.94 9.72 -5.59
C ALA A 279 -36.10 9.52 -6.86
N SER A 280 -36.35 10.39 -7.86
CA SER A 280 -35.53 10.50 -9.06
C SER A 280 -34.34 11.42 -8.77
N PRO A 281 -33.11 10.90 -8.72
CA PRO A 281 -31.94 11.69 -8.38
C PRO A 281 -31.42 12.48 -9.59
N PRO A 282 -30.70 13.59 -9.38
CA PRO A 282 -29.89 14.20 -10.42
C PRO A 282 -28.76 13.25 -10.87
N GLN A 283 -28.29 13.46 -12.09
CA GLN A 283 -27.11 12.76 -12.60
C GLN A 283 -25.86 13.19 -11.82
N VAL A 284 -24.97 12.24 -11.52
CA VAL A 284 -23.67 12.52 -10.91
C VAL A 284 -22.62 12.58 -12.01
N ASP A 285 -22.30 13.78 -12.46
CA ASP A 285 -21.39 13.99 -13.60
C ASP A 285 -19.90 13.89 -13.24
N SER A 286 -19.55 14.12 -11.97
CA SER A 286 -18.17 14.14 -11.50
C SER A 286 -18.05 13.55 -10.10
N LEU A 287 -16.98 12.79 -9.83
CA LEU A 287 -16.65 12.27 -8.51
C LEU A 287 -15.15 12.01 -8.33
N THR A 288 -14.31 13.02 -8.53
CA THR A 288 -12.86 12.88 -8.30
C THR A 288 -12.53 12.64 -6.81
N GLY A 289 -11.51 11.83 -6.52
CA GLY A 289 -11.07 11.53 -5.15
C GLY A 289 -12.16 10.93 -4.25
N PRO A 290 -12.91 9.91 -4.69
CA PRO A 290 -14.06 9.40 -3.96
C PRO A 290 -13.68 8.84 -2.57
N THR A 291 -14.50 9.17 -1.57
CA THR A 291 -14.38 8.59 -0.21
C THR A 291 -15.02 7.21 -0.15
N ALA A 292 -14.76 6.46 0.93
CA ALA A 292 -15.40 5.16 1.17
C ALA A 292 -16.94 5.28 1.23
N LEU A 293 -17.42 6.38 1.82
CA LEU A 293 -18.84 6.69 1.91
C LEU A 293 -19.44 7.01 0.53
N HIS A 294 -18.78 7.83 -0.30
CA HIS A 294 -19.26 8.13 -1.66
C HIS A 294 -19.43 6.85 -2.49
N LEU A 295 -18.41 5.97 -2.52
CA LEU A 295 -18.51 4.72 -3.29
C LEU A 295 -19.59 3.77 -2.75
N SER A 296 -19.78 3.73 -1.43
CA SER A 296 -20.79 2.88 -0.80
C SER A 296 -22.21 3.40 -1.05
N LEU A 297 -22.41 4.71 -1.03
CA LEU A 297 -23.65 5.37 -1.40
C LEU A 297 -24.02 5.11 -2.85
N MET A 298 -23.11 5.41 -3.79
CA MET A 298 -23.34 5.19 -5.22
C MET A 298 -23.69 3.74 -5.51
N ARG A 299 -22.96 2.78 -4.90
CA ARG A 299 -23.23 1.35 -5.04
C ARG A 299 -24.60 0.95 -4.49
N SER A 300 -24.95 1.41 -3.29
CA SER A 300 -26.22 1.07 -2.63
C SER A 300 -27.43 1.69 -3.34
N ALA A 301 -27.25 2.89 -3.90
CA ALA A 301 -28.25 3.58 -4.70
C ALA A 301 -28.38 3.04 -6.14
N GLY A 302 -27.46 2.17 -6.57
CA GLY A 302 -27.40 1.67 -7.95
C GLY A 302 -27.07 2.75 -8.99
N LEU A 303 -26.42 3.84 -8.57
CA LEU A 303 -26.03 4.93 -9.45
C LEU A 303 -24.76 4.58 -10.21
N ALA A 304 -24.71 4.91 -11.50
CA ALA A 304 -23.51 4.75 -12.31
C ALA A 304 -22.38 5.65 -11.78
N LEU A 305 -21.16 5.13 -11.78
CA LEU A 305 -19.98 5.95 -11.46
C LEU A 305 -19.57 6.80 -12.68
N PRO A 306 -19.27 8.10 -12.51
CA PRO A 306 -18.74 8.94 -13.59
C PRO A 306 -17.34 8.49 -14.00
N GLU A 307 -16.91 8.84 -15.22
CA GLU A 307 -15.62 8.40 -15.78
C GLU A 307 -14.41 8.95 -15.01
N ASP A 308 -14.54 10.14 -14.44
CA ASP A 308 -13.48 10.83 -13.68
C ASP A 308 -13.28 10.26 -12.27
N VAL A 309 -14.05 9.26 -11.84
CA VAL A 309 -14.01 8.71 -10.47
C VAL A 309 -12.66 8.08 -10.10
N ILE A 310 -11.87 7.69 -11.10
CA ILE A 310 -10.51 7.17 -10.91
C ILE A 310 -9.48 8.28 -10.69
N GLU A 311 -9.80 9.53 -11.04
CA GLU A 311 -8.92 10.66 -10.80
C GLU A 311 -8.77 10.89 -9.30
N LYS A 312 -7.52 11.01 -8.84
CA LYS A 312 -7.17 11.18 -7.41
C LYS A 312 -7.74 10.07 -6.50
N ALA A 313 -8.22 8.95 -7.04
CA ALA A 313 -8.72 7.84 -6.26
C ALA A 313 -7.59 7.25 -5.40
N SER A 314 -7.84 7.08 -4.10
CA SER A 314 -6.92 6.40 -3.20
C SER A 314 -6.71 4.93 -3.63
N PRO A 315 -5.64 4.26 -3.16
CA PRO A 315 -5.45 2.84 -3.46
C PRO A 315 -6.65 1.96 -3.07
N ALA A 316 -7.26 2.23 -1.92
CA ALA A 316 -8.48 1.55 -1.48
C ALA A 316 -9.69 1.83 -2.40
N ALA A 317 -9.84 3.08 -2.87
CA ALA A 317 -10.88 3.46 -3.81
C ALA A 317 -10.71 2.78 -5.18
N LEU A 318 -9.49 2.73 -5.73
CA LEU A 318 -9.21 2.02 -6.98
C LEU A 318 -9.62 0.55 -6.91
N ARG A 319 -9.29 -0.12 -5.80
CA ARG A 319 -9.72 -1.50 -5.55
C ARG A 319 -11.25 -1.61 -5.48
N ALA A 320 -11.93 -0.69 -4.80
CA ALA A 320 -13.38 -0.69 -4.69
C ALA A 320 -14.07 -0.47 -6.06
N ILE A 321 -13.58 0.48 -6.87
CA ILE A 321 -14.09 0.76 -8.22
C ILE A 321 -13.94 -0.46 -9.13
N ALA A 322 -12.76 -1.10 -9.13
CA ALA A 322 -12.48 -2.31 -9.92
C ALA A 322 -13.48 -3.46 -9.67
N LEU A 323 -13.95 -3.57 -8.42
CA LEU A 323 -14.85 -4.61 -7.95
C LEU A 323 -16.33 -4.19 -7.97
N SER A 324 -16.63 -2.96 -8.38
CA SER A 324 -17.97 -2.40 -8.27
C SER A 324 -18.87 -2.83 -9.44
N PRO A 325 -20.10 -3.33 -9.20
CA PRO A 325 -21.01 -3.74 -10.27
C PRO A 325 -21.67 -2.55 -11.00
N ASN A 326 -21.73 -1.37 -10.37
CA ASN A 326 -22.28 -0.13 -10.93
C ASN A 326 -21.23 0.72 -11.69
N ALA A 327 -20.01 0.22 -11.83
CA ALA A 327 -19.00 0.81 -12.69
C ALA A 327 -19.12 0.23 -14.11
N THR A 328 -18.92 1.05 -15.15
CA THR A 328 -18.83 0.56 -16.53
C THR A 328 -17.68 -0.43 -16.67
N LEU A 329 -17.75 -1.31 -17.67
CA LEU A 329 -16.70 -2.31 -17.84
C LEU A 329 -15.32 -1.67 -18.03
N ASP A 330 -15.21 -0.65 -18.87
CA ASP A 330 -13.93 0.03 -19.14
C ASP A 330 -13.35 0.65 -17.87
N LEU A 331 -14.19 1.31 -17.07
CA LEU A 331 -13.79 1.90 -15.79
C LEU A 331 -13.28 0.82 -14.82
N ARG A 332 -13.95 -0.34 -14.74
CA ARG A 332 -13.52 -1.46 -13.91
C ARG A 332 -12.16 -1.99 -14.36
N LEU A 333 -11.92 -2.11 -15.66
CA LEU A 333 -10.66 -2.61 -16.20
C LEU A 333 -9.50 -1.64 -15.91
N VAL A 334 -9.69 -0.34 -16.13
CA VAL A 334 -8.69 0.69 -15.83
C VAL A 334 -8.37 0.70 -14.33
N ALA A 335 -9.39 0.72 -13.47
CA ALA A 335 -9.20 0.70 -12.03
C ALA A 335 -8.51 -0.60 -11.55
N ALA A 336 -8.88 -1.76 -12.12
CA ALA A 336 -8.28 -3.05 -11.77
C ALA A 336 -6.78 -3.09 -12.09
N GLU A 337 -6.37 -2.55 -13.24
CA GLU A 337 -4.97 -2.48 -13.60
C GLU A 337 -4.18 -1.53 -12.72
N GLN A 338 -4.69 -0.32 -12.45
CA GLN A 338 -4.04 0.63 -11.56
C GLN A 338 -3.91 0.06 -10.13
N ALA A 339 -4.97 -0.56 -9.62
CA ALA A 339 -4.97 -1.25 -8.34
C ALA A 339 -3.95 -2.42 -8.29
N THR A 340 -3.77 -3.12 -9.41
CA THR A 340 -2.79 -4.21 -9.52
C THR A 340 -1.36 -3.68 -9.57
N LYS A 341 -1.10 -2.60 -10.32
CA LYS A 341 0.22 -1.96 -10.41
C LYS A 341 0.73 -1.49 -9.05
N ILE A 342 -0.16 -0.96 -8.20
CA ILE A 342 0.18 -0.51 -6.84
C ILE A 342 -0.01 -1.60 -5.76
N GLY A 343 -0.32 -2.83 -6.16
CA GLY A 343 -0.32 -3.99 -5.25
C GLY A 343 -1.52 -4.14 -4.31
N VAL A 344 -2.58 -3.36 -4.48
CA VAL A 344 -3.83 -3.48 -3.69
C VAL A 344 -4.82 -4.47 -4.31
N LEU A 345 -4.59 -4.89 -5.55
CA LEU A 345 -5.29 -5.99 -6.22
C LEU A 345 -4.28 -7.04 -6.69
N SER A 346 -4.57 -8.33 -6.48
CA SER A 346 -3.68 -9.41 -6.94
C SER A 346 -3.82 -9.67 -8.44
N GLY A 347 -2.74 -10.14 -9.09
CA GLY A 347 -2.77 -10.58 -10.49
C GLY A 347 -3.81 -11.68 -10.78
N LYS A 348 -4.04 -12.58 -9.82
CA LYS A 348 -5.12 -13.57 -9.88
C LYS A 348 -6.51 -12.91 -10.01
N LYS A 349 -6.81 -11.95 -9.14
CA LYS A 349 -8.07 -11.20 -9.18
C LYS A 349 -8.20 -10.37 -10.45
N LEU A 350 -7.11 -9.79 -10.96
CA LEU A 350 -7.11 -9.12 -12.26
C LEU A 350 -7.47 -10.10 -13.40
N SER A 351 -6.86 -11.29 -13.43
CA SER A 351 -7.21 -12.34 -14.40
C SER A 351 -8.68 -12.76 -14.31
N GLU A 352 -9.25 -12.85 -13.10
CA GLU A 352 -10.68 -13.14 -12.90
C GLU A 352 -11.57 -12.03 -13.46
N ILE A 353 -11.21 -10.75 -13.25
CA ILE A 353 -11.94 -9.60 -13.81
C ILE A 353 -11.88 -9.63 -15.34
N TYR A 354 -10.71 -9.86 -15.92
CA TYR A 354 -10.56 -10.00 -17.37
C TYR A 354 -11.37 -11.15 -17.95
N SER A 355 -11.50 -12.26 -17.23
CA SER A 355 -12.26 -13.42 -17.68
C SER A 355 -13.77 -13.18 -17.73
N ALA A 356 -14.27 -12.17 -17.00
CA ALA A 356 -15.69 -11.80 -16.99
C ALA A 356 -16.08 -10.91 -18.19
N VAL A 357 -15.12 -10.47 -19.02
CA VAL A 357 -15.40 -9.64 -20.19
C VAL A 357 -16.04 -10.47 -21.30
N ALA A 358 -17.16 -10.02 -21.86
CA ALA A 358 -17.75 -10.67 -23.02
C ALA A 358 -17.02 -10.22 -24.30
N PHE A 359 -16.54 -11.18 -25.08
CA PHE A 359 -15.96 -10.95 -26.41
C PHE A 359 -16.67 -11.82 -27.45
N ASP A 360 -16.84 -11.26 -28.66
CA ASP A 360 -17.31 -12.03 -29.80
C ASP A 360 -16.32 -13.18 -30.12
N PRO A 361 -16.79 -14.40 -30.42
CA PRO A 361 -15.92 -15.53 -30.74
C PRO A 361 -14.94 -15.26 -31.88
N SER A 362 -15.33 -14.47 -32.89
CA SER A 362 -14.46 -14.11 -34.01
C SER A 362 -13.29 -13.21 -33.58
N VAL A 363 -13.53 -12.30 -32.64
CA VAL A 363 -12.49 -11.43 -32.05
C VAL A 363 -11.50 -12.27 -31.25
N VAL A 364 -11.98 -13.24 -30.48
CA VAL A 364 -11.10 -14.14 -29.70
C VAL A 364 -10.22 -15.00 -30.61
N LYS A 365 -10.74 -15.46 -31.76
CA LYS A 365 -9.96 -16.23 -32.73
C LYS A 365 -8.75 -15.46 -33.27
N ASN A 366 -8.88 -14.13 -33.43
CA ASN A 366 -7.82 -13.23 -33.89
C ASN A 366 -7.29 -12.32 -32.77
N ALA A 367 -7.33 -12.80 -31.51
CA ALA A 367 -7.07 -11.99 -30.31
C ALA A 367 -5.74 -11.21 -30.36
N VAL A 368 -4.67 -11.85 -30.83
CA VAL A 368 -3.33 -11.24 -30.89
C VAL A 368 -3.31 -10.00 -31.78
N ASN A 369 -3.93 -10.06 -32.96
CA ASN A 369 -3.95 -8.93 -33.89
C ASN A 369 -4.85 -7.82 -33.35
N HIS A 370 -6.07 -8.15 -32.91
CA HIS A 370 -7.00 -7.17 -32.34
C HIS A 370 -6.43 -6.44 -31.12
N ALA A 371 -5.80 -7.16 -30.19
CA ALA A 371 -5.21 -6.57 -29.00
C ALA A 371 -3.95 -5.75 -29.31
N SER A 372 -3.19 -6.14 -30.34
CA SER A 372 -2.04 -5.36 -30.79
C SER A 372 -2.47 -4.03 -31.41
N GLU A 373 -3.56 -4.00 -32.17
CA GLU A 373 -4.12 -2.75 -32.73
C GLU A 373 -4.77 -1.88 -31.64
N ASN A 374 -5.50 -2.51 -30.71
CA ASN A 374 -6.26 -1.85 -29.65
C ASN A 374 -5.61 -2.09 -28.28
N TRP A 375 -4.35 -1.66 -28.15
CA TRP A 375 -3.59 -1.86 -26.91
C TRP A 375 -4.19 -1.04 -25.76
N GLY A 376 -4.43 -1.70 -24.64
CA GLY A 376 -5.05 -1.12 -23.45
C GLY A 376 -5.69 -2.22 -22.59
N PRO A 377 -6.49 -1.85 -21.58
CA PRO A 377 -7.05 -2.84 -20.65
C PRO A 377 -7.96 -3.88 -21.31
N GLY A 378 -8.79 -3.49 -22.27
CA GLY A 378 -9.61 -4.41 -23.05
C GLY A 378 -8.78 -5.38 -23.90
N GLY A 379 -7.71 -4.90 -24.55
CA GLY A 379 -6.79 -5.74 -25.33
C GLY A 379 -6.06 -6.77 -24.46
N ARG A 380 -5.59 -6.37 -23.27
CA ARG A 380 -4.98 -7.30 -22.30
C ARG A 380 -5.99 -8.33 -21.79
N ALA A 381 -7.23 -7.92 -21.52
CA ALA A 381 -8.29 -8.84 -21.15
C ALA A 381 -8.55 -9.89 -22.25
N LEU A 382 -8.58 -9.46 -23.51
CA LEU A 382 -8.74 -10.34 -24.67
C LEU A 382 -7.61 -11.36 -24.78
N LEU A 383 -6.35 -10.94 -24.59
CA LEU A 383 -5.18 -11.81 -24.64
C LEU A 383 -5.18 -12.84 -23.50
N VAL A 384 -5.55 -12.42 -22.29
CA VAL A 384 -5.70 -13.31 -21.13
C VAL A 384 -6.76 -14.37 -21.40
N GLN A 385 -7.92 -13.99 -21.93
CA GLN A 385 -8.95 -14.97 -22.30
C GLN A 385 -8.51 -15.91 -23.43
N ALA A 386 -7.82 -15.39 -24.44
CA ALA A 386 -7.31 -16.22 -25.53
C ALA A 386 -6.33 -17.29 -25.04
N ALA A 387 -5.46 -16.93 -24.08
CA ALA A 387 -4.55 -17.86 -23.43
C ALA A 387 -5.27 -18.89 -22.53
N LEU A 388 -6.30 -18.46 -21.79
CA LEU A 388 -7.11 -19.35 -20.94
C LEU A 388 -7.85 -20.43 -21.74
N ARG A 389 -8.23 -20.14 -22.99
CA ARG A 389 -8.91 -21.09 -23.88
C ARG A 389 -7.97 -22.08 -24.57
N GLN A 390 -6.66 -21.95 -24.42
CA GLN A 390 -5.71 -22.91 -24.98
C GLN A 390 -5.57 -24.10 -24.05
N ASP A 391 -5.77 -25.32 -24.57
CA ASP A 391 -5.46 -26.55 -23.83
C ASP A 391 -3.96 -26.88 -23.88
N ALA A 392 -3.33 -26.67 -25.04
CA ALA A 392 -1.92 -26.98 -25.27
C ALA A 392 -0.99 -25.97 -24.59
N ALA A 393 -0.04 -26.46 -23.79
CA ALA A 393 0.96 -25.64 -23.08
C ALA A 393 1.76 -24.74 -24.03
N VAL A 394 2.15 -25.26 -25.20
CA VAL A 394 2.90 -24.51 -26.23
C VAL A 394 2.07 -23.34 -26.77
N ALA A 395 0.81 -23.57 -27.12
CA ALA A 395 -0.08 -22.54 -27.65
C ALA A 395 -0.35 -21.44 -26.62
N ARG A 396 -0.58 -21.85 -25.35
CA ARG A 396 -0.73 -20.91 -24.22
C ARG A 396 0.51 -20.06 -24.03
N ALA A 397 1.70 -20.68 -23.93
CA ALA A 397 2.97 -19.98 -23.79
C ALA A 397 3.20 -18.99 -24.94
N LYS A 398 2.82 -19.35 -26.18
CA LYS A 398 3.00 -18.48 -27.35
C LYS A 398 2.20 -17.19 -27.28
N ILE A 399 0.94 -17.28 -26.82
CA ILE A 399 0.10 -16.08 -26.61
C ILE A 399 0.71 -15.19 -25.54
N ILE A 400 1.20 -15.78 -24.43
CA ILE A 400 1.83 -15.04 -23.34
C ILE A 400 3.08 -14.31 -23.83
N GLU A 401 3.99 -15.00 -24.52
CA GLU A 401 5.21 -14.42 -25.08
C GLU A 401 4.91 -13.21 -25.98
N ILE A 402 3.98 -13.36 -26.93
CA ILE A 402 3.60 -12.27 -27.83
C ILE A 402 3.03 -11.09 -27.04
N SER A 403 2.17 -11.36 -26.05
CA SER A 403 1.58 -10.33 -25.20
C SER A 403 2.64 -9.55 -24.42
N LEU A 404 3.63 -10.23 -23.86
CA LEU A 404 4.72 -9.60 -23.12
C LEU A 404 5.63 -8.78 -24.03
N LYS A 405 5.93 -9.28 -25.24
CA LYS A 405 6.69 -8.52 -26.26
C LYS A 405 5.97 -7.23 -26.65
N THR A 406 4.67 -7.30 -26.91
CA THR A 406 3.86 -6.11 -27.18
C THR A 406 3.85 -5.16 -25.98
N ALA A 407 3.73 -5.68 -24.75
CA ALA A 407 3.75 -4.88 -23.54
C ALA A 407 5.12 -4.23 -23.25
N ARG A 408 6.25 -4.83 -23.67
CA ARG A 408 7.56 -4.16 -23.61
C ARG A 408 7.63 -2.98 -24.57
N GLN A 409 7.05 -3.10 -25.76
CA GLN A 409 7.09 -2.06 -26.79
C GLN A 409 6.10 -0.92 -26.50
N LYS A 410 4.91 -1.25 -25.99
CA LYS A 410 3.80 -0.31 -25.79
C LYS A 410 3.60 0.11 -24.33
N GLY A 411 4.38 -0.42 -23.40
CA GLY A 411 4.20 -0.23 -21.96
C GLY A 411 3.24 -1.24 -21.34
N ASP A 412 3.08 -1.17 -20.02
CA ASP A 412 2.21 -2.06 -19.21
C ASP A 412 2.72 -3.52 -19.09
N TRP A 413 4.03 -3.75 -19.24
CA TRP A 413 4.61 -5.08 -19.07
C TRP A 413 4.29 -5.68 -17.70
N ARG A 414 4.49 -4.94 -16.61
CA ARG A 414 4.27 -5.43 -15.24
C ARG A 414 2.84 -5.91 -15.00
N VAL A 415 1.84 -5.13 -15.39
CA VAL A 415 0.42 -5.51 -15.19
C VAL A 415 0.02 -6.68 -16.10
N THR A 416 0.58 -6.73 -17.32
CA THR A 416 0.40 -7.87 -18.24
C THR A 416 0.99 -9.16 -17.65
N ALA A 417 2.22 -9.10 -17.15
CA ALA A 417 2.90 -10.20 -16.47
C ALA A 417 2.10 -10.71 -15.26
N LEU A 418 1.62 -9.79 -14.40
CA LEU A 418 0.81 -10.12 -13.23
C LEU A 418 -0.51 -10.81 -13.60
N ALA A 419 -1.14 -10.43 -14.71
CA ALA A 419 -2.38 -11.05 -15.18
C ALA A 419 -2.16 -12.48 -15.71
N PHE A 420 -1.01 -12.76 -16.33
CA PHE A 420 -0.67 -14.11 -16.82
C PHE A 420 -0.09 -15.03 -15.75
N ALA A 421 0.30 -14.51 -14.60
CA ALA A 421 0.98 -15.30 -13.55
C ALA A 421 0.26 -16.58 -13.13
N PRO A 422 -1.08 -16.63 -12.93
CA PRO A 422 -1.77 -17.88 -12.59
C PRO A 422 -1.61 -18.97 -13.66
N MET A 423 -1.56 -18.59 -14.94
CA MET A 423 -1.36 -19.53 -16.04
C MET A 423 0.08 -20.03 -16.10
N VAL A 424 1.06 -19.15 -15.91
CA VAL A 424 2.49 -19.51 -15.92
C VAL A 424 2.83 -20.42 -14.74
N ALA A 425 2.27 -20.17 -13.56
CA ALA A 425 2.44 -21.03 -12.38
C ALA A 425 1.92 -22.46 -12.60
N ALA A 426 0.97 -22.65 -13.52
CA ALA A 426 0.44 -23.96 -13.88
C ALA A 426 1.23 -24.66 -15.00
N LEU A 427 2.19 -23.98 -15.66
CA LEU A 427 3.03 -24.56 -16.70
C LEU A 427 4.24 -25.27 -16.10
N THR A 428 4.60 -26.42 -16.67
CA THR A 428 5.80 -27.19 -16.32
C THR A 428 6.88 -27.00 -17.39
N PRO A 429 8.16 -26.80 -17.00
CA PRO A 429 9.24 -26.74 -17.96
C PRO A 429 9.32 -28.00 -18.82
N SER A 430 9.48 -27.85 -20.13
CA SER A 430 9.67 -28.96 -21.07
C SER A 430 10.39 -28.48 -22.33
N THR A 431 10.93 -29.42 -23.11
CA THR A 431 11.69 -29.12 -24.33
C THR A 431 10.87 -28.47 -25.43
N GLN A 432 9.53 -28.53 -25.36
CA GLN A 432 8.64 -27.87 -26.32
C GLN A 432 8.45 -26.36 -26.03
N ILE A 433 8.79 -25.91 -24.81
CA ILE A 433 8.61 -24.53 -24.34
C ILE A 433 9.85 -24.00 -23.62
N ASP A 434 11.03 -24.56 -23.90
CA ASP A 434 12.32 -24.10 -23.37
C ASP A 434 12.61 -22.63 -23.73
N TRP A 435 12.22 -22.20 -24.92
CA TRP A 435 12.28 -20.82 -25.41
C TRP A 435 11.50 -19.83 -24.54
N PHE A 436 10.51 -20.29 -23.75
CA PHE A 436 9.67 -19.48 -22.87
C PHE A 436 10.26 -19.32 -21.45
N ALA A 437 11.35 -20.02 -21.12
CA ALA A 437 11.87 -20.07 -19.75
C ALA A 437 12.19 -18.69 -19.16
N GLY A 438 12.70 -17.76 -19.97
CA GLY A 438 12.99 -16.40 -19.52
C GLY A 438 11.75 -15.59 -19.16
N ASP A 439 10.69 -15.68 -19.96
CA ASP A 439 9.43 -15.00 -19.66
C ASP A 439 8.73 -15.61 -18.44
N ALA A 440 8.74 -16.95 -18.37
CA ALA A 440 8.21 -17.67 -17.22
C ALA A 440 8.91 -17.26 -15.91
N ALA A 441 10.24 -17.26 -15.89
CA ALA A 441 11.01 -16.86 -14.72
C ALA A 441 10.68 -15.43 -14.28
N ARG A 442 10.64 -14.46 -15.21
CA ARG A 442 10.33 -13.06 -14.88
C ARG A 442 8.92 -12.89 -14.31
N ILE A 443 7.92 -13.58 -14.87
CA ILE A 443 6.55 -13.55 -14.34
C ILE A 443 6.48 -14.12 -12.92
N LEU A 444 7.13 -15.26 -12.70
CA LEU A 444 7.12 -15.94 -11.40
C LEU A 444 7.87 -15.12 -10.34
N ILE A 445 9.01 -14.51 -10.67
CA ILE A 445 9.71 -13.58 -9.77
C ILE A 445 8.83 -12.36 -9.45
N THR A 446 8.17 -11.77 -10.46
CA THR A 446 7.28 -10.61 -10.28
C THR A 446 6.14 -10.88 -9.28
N THR A 447 5.71 -12.13 -9.17
CA THR A 447 4.67 -12.56 -8.21
C THR A 447 5.21 -13.14 -6.91
N GLY A 448 6.53 -13.22 -6.76
CA GLY A 448 7.20 -13.79 -5.58
C GLY A 448 7.33 -15.31 -5.59
N ASP A 449 6.95 -16.01 -6.67
CA ASP A 449 7.18 -17.45 -6.83
C ASP A 449 8.63 -17.74 -7.25
N ILE A 450 9.56 -17.52 -6.31
CA ILE A 450 10.99 -17.72 -6.53
C ILE A 450 11.31 -19.20 -6.80
N ALA A 451 10.60 -20.12 -6.16
CA ALA A 451 10.80 -21.55 -6.36
C ALA A 451 10.41 -21.98 -7.78
N GLY A 452 9.26 -21.51 -8.28
CA GLY A 452 8.85 -21.72 -9.66
C GLY A 452 9.84 -21.12 -10.66
N ALA A 453 10.30 -19.90 -10.42
CA ALA A 453 11.29 -19.25 -11.28
C ALA A 453 12.61 -20.05 -11.36
N ARG A 454 13.12 -20.54 -10.22
CA ARG A 454 14.31 -21.38 -10.15
C ARG A 454 14.16 -22.65 -10.98
N LYS A 455 13.03 -23.36 -10.91
CA LYS A 455 12.77 -24.55 -11.73
C LYS A 455 12.90 -24.27 -13.23
N TRP A 456 12.38 -23.13 -13.69
CA TRP A 456 12.50 -22.74 -15.10
C TRP A 456 13.95 -22.40 -15.50
N LEU A 457 14.68 -21.68 -14.65
CA LEU A 457 16.07 -21.32 -14.91
C LEU A 457 17.02 -22.52 -14.85
N GLU A 458 16.81 -23.43 -13.91
CA GLU A 458 17.54 -24.70 -13.80
C GLU A 458 17.28 -25.59 -15.02
N PHE A 459 16.02 -25.72 -15.43
CA PHE A 459 15.67 -26.44 -16.65
C PHE A 459 16.39 -25.83 -17.87
N ALA A 460 16.36 -24.52 -18.03
CA ALA A 460 17.04 -23.83 -19.13
C ALA A 460 18.56 -24.10 -19.16
N ASN A 461 19.21 -24.28 -18.00
CA ASN A 461 20.64 -24.62 -17.92
C ASN A 461 20.96 -26.04 -18.40
N THR A 462 19.99 -26.95 -18.38
CA THR A 462 20.16 -28.31 -18.93
C THR A 462 20.05 -28.36 -20.46
N GLN A 463 19.59 -27.27 -21.09
CA GLN A 463 19.35 -27.21 -22.53
C GLN A 463 20.57 -26.65 -23.28
N ALA A 464 20.71 -27.04 -24.55
CA ALA A 464 21.74 -26.52 -25.45
C ALA A 464 21.38 -25.12 -26.00
N LEU A 465 21.24 -24.15 -25.10
CA LEU A 465 20.90 -22.77 -25.45
C LEU A 465 22.06 -22.05 -26.14
N LYS A 466 21.72 -21.17 -27.10
CA LYS A 466 22.68 -20.28 -27.75
C LYS A 466 23.26 -19.25 -26.75
N PRO A 467 24.47 -18.71 -26.97
CA PRO A 467 25.09 -17.73 -26.08
C PRO A 467 24.20 -16.53 -25.76
N GLU A 468 23.46 -16.01 -26.74
CA GLU A 468 22.57 -14.85 -26.58
C GLU A 468 21.36 -15.16 -25.68
N GLN A 469 20.85 -16.39 -25.77
CA GLN A 469 19.76 -16.87 -24.90
C GLN A 469 20.26 -17.04 -23.47
N LYS A 470 21.45 -17.64 -23.29
CA LYS A 470 22.09 -17.76 -21.98
C LYS A 470 22.32 -16.39 -21.34
N ALA A 471 22.82 -15.43 -22.11
CA ALA A 471 23.03 -14.06 -21.64
C ALA A 471 21.73 -13.35 -21.21
N THR A 472 20.59 -13.70 -21.81
CA THR A 472 19.28 -13.15 -21.42
C THR A 472 18.76 -13.75 -20.10
N LEU A 473 19.28 -14.89 -19.64
CA LEU A 473 18.87 -15.52 -18.39
C LEU A 473 19.86 -15.28 -17.25
N TRP A 474 21.13 -15.05 -17.59
CA TRP A 474 22.21 -14.91 -16.63
C TRP A 474 21.96 -13.86 -15.52
N PRO A 475 21.42 -12.65 -15.81
CA PRO A 475 21.10 -11.67 -14.76
C PRO A 475 20.14 -12.22 -13.70
N LEU A 476 19.11 -12.95 -14.11
CA LEU A 476 18.14 -13.56 -13.18
C LEU A 476 18.80 -14.67 -12.38
N GLN A 477 19.65 -15.48 -13.01
CA GLN A 477 20.36 -16.58 -12.36
C GLN A 477 21.32 -16.08 -11.28
N ILE A 478 22.12 -15.05 -11.57
CA ILE A 478 23.08 -14.54 -10.60
C ILE A 478 22.39 -13.86 -9.41
N LEU A 479 21.33 -13.09 -9.67
CA LEU A 479 20.56 -12.43 -8.61
C LEU A 479 19.77 -13.42 -7.72
N LEU A 480 19.39 -14.58 -8.28
CA LEU A 480 18.75 -15.68 -7.54
C LEU A 480 19.74 -16.65 -6.88
N SER A 481 21.04 -16.50 -7.14
CA SER A 481 22.06 -17.43 -6.64
C SER A 481 22.19 -17.40 -5.12
N ASP A 482 22.35 -18.59 -4.56
CA ASP A 482 22.66 -18.80 -3.16
C ASP A 482 24.17 -18.60 -2.87
N SER A 483 25.05 -18.72 -3.88
CA SER A 483 26.52 -18.63 -3.75
C SER A 483 27.07 -17.22 -3.49
N GLY A 484 26.20 -16.23 -3.24
CA GLY A 484 26.61 -14.84 -3.01
C GLY A 484 27.04 -14.10 -4.27
N ILE A 485 26.50 -12.89 -4.49
CA ILE A 485 26.78 -12.09 -5.70
C ILE A 485 28.21 -11.54 -5.70
N ALA A 486 28.82 -11.38 -4.53
CA ALA A 486 30.19 -10.90 -4.39
C ALA A 486 31.25 -11.83 -5.03
N GLU A 487 30.94 -13.12 -5.19
CA GLU A 487 31.82 -14.12 -5.80
C GLU A 487 31.75 -14.14 -7.33
N THR A 488 30.95 -13.25 -7.95
CA THR A 488 30.81 -13.17 -9.41
C THR A 488 32.14 -12.83 -10.06
N LEU A 489 32.64 -13.72 -10.93
CA LEU A 489 33.90 -13.52 -11.64
C LEU A 489 33.74 -12.46 -12.74
N PRO A 490 34.67 -11.50 -12.86
CA PRO A 490 34.67 -10.48 -13.93
C PRO A 490 34.46 -11.05 -15.35
N GLU A 491 35.08 -12.19 -15.65
CA GLU A 491 34.98 -12.91 -16.93
C GLU A 491 33.52 -13.24 -17.32
N THR A 492 32.68 -13.55 -16.34
CA THR A 492 31.26 -13.88 -16.58
C THR A 492 30.45 -12.64 -16.98
N ILE A 493 30.79 -11.49 -16.39
CA ILE A 493 30.18 -10.19 -16.70
C ILE A 493 30.58 -9.74 -18.10
N GLN A 494 31.87 -9.90 -18.45
CA GLN A 494 32.39 -9.63 -19.79
C GLN A 494 31.73 -10.54 -20.84
N THR A 495 31.57 -11.83 -20.53
CA THR A 495 30.89 -12.79 -21.41
C THR A 495 29.45 -12.38 -21.66
N TRP A 496 28.72 -11.96 -20.61
CA TRP A 496 27.37 -11.44 -20.73
C TRP A 496 27.30 -10.21 -21.63
N TRP A 497 28.17 -9.23 -21.39
CA TRP A 497 28.24 -8.00 -22.19
C TRP A 497 28.46 -8.30 -23.68
N ASN A 498 29.47 -9.12 -23.99
CA ASN A 498 29.81 -9.49 -25.38
C ASN A 498 28.63 -10.18 -26.08
N ALA A 499 27.96 -11.10 -25.39
CA ALA A 499 26.81 -11.81 -25.94
C ALA A 499 25.61 -10.89 -26.20
N ARG A 500 25.33 -9.91 -25.32
CA ARG A 500 24.26 -8.92 -25.53
C ARG A 500 24.60 -7.95 -26.66
N ALA A 501 25.85 -7.49 -26.74
CA ALA A 501 26.31 -6.58 -27.80
C ALA A 501 26.18 -7.22 -29.19
N ASN A 502 26.58 -8.49 -29.32
CA ASN A 502 26.46 -9.26 -30.56
C ASN A 502 25.00 -9.49 -30.99
N ALA A 503 24.05 -9.48 -30.06
CA ALA A 503 22.63 -9.63 -30.35
C ALA A 503 21.96 -8.35 -30.90
N GLY A 504 22.71 -7.24 -31.04
CA GLY A 504 22.18 -5.96 -31.56
C GLY A 504 21.17 -5.27 -30.64
N ALA A 505 21.11 -5.65 -29.36
CA ALA A 505 20.19 -5.07 -28.38
C ALA A 505 20.70 -3.69 -27.89
N PRO A 506 19.82 -2.77 -27.44
CA PRO A 506 20.24 -1.55 -26.74
C PRO A 506 20.82 -1.88 -25.36
N VAL A 507 22.08 -2.34 -25.31
CA VAL A 507 22.69 -2.91 -24.09
C VAL A 507 23.02 -1.88 -23.02
N VAL A 508 23.26 -0.62 -23.38
CA VAL A 508 23.87 0.35 -22.45
C VAL A 508 23.01 0.62 -21.21
N GLY A 509 21.69 0.79 -21.37
CA GLY A 509 20.78 1.04 -20.23
C GLY A 509 20.61 -0.18 -19.32
N GLU A 510 20.46 -1.36 -19.93
CA GLU A 510 20.39 -2.64 -19.22
C GLU A 510 21.70 -2.94 -18.47
N ALA A 511 22.85 -2.77 -19.13
CA ALA A 511 24.17 -2.96 -18.53
C ALA A 511 24.43 -1.97 -17.40
N ARG A 512 24.07 -0.69 -17.57
CA ARG A 512 24.17 0.30 -16.50
C ARG A 512 23.38 -0.13 -15.27
N THR A 513 22.15 -0.61 -15.46
CA THR A 513 21.33 -1.12 -14.36
C THR A 513 21.98 -2.36 -13.74
N LEU A 514 22.35 -3.35 -14.55
CA LEU A 514 22.92 -4.61 -14.06
C LEU A 514 24.23 -4.40 -13.30
N PHE A 515 25.17 -3.63 -13.85
CA PHE A 515 26.46 -3.36 -13.23
C PHE A 515 26.30 -2.60 -11.91
N SER A 516 25.38 -1.63 -11.87
CA SER A 516 25.03 -0.90 -10.64
C SER A 516 24.47 -1.81 -9.55
N LEU A 517 23.54 -2.70 -9.93
CA LEU A 517 22.98 -3.70 -9.01
C LEU A 517 24.05 -4.67 -8.50
N LEU A 518 24.85 -5.25 -9.39
CA LEU A 518 25.92 -6.19 -9.03
C LEU A 518 26.97 -5.54 -8.13
N ASN A 519 27.43 -4.34 -8.48
CA ASN A 519 28.40 -3.57 -7.69
C ASN A 519 27.87 -3.26 -6.28
N THR A 520 26.64 -2.79 -6.16
CA THR A 520 25.99 -2.52 -4.86
C THR A 520 25.82 -3.81 -4.03
N MET A 521 25.55 -4.92 -4.71
CA MET A 521 25.49 -6.25 -4.10
C MET A 521 26.87 -6.82 -3.74
N GLY A 522 27.96 -6.20 -4.17
CA GLY A 522 29.34 -6.48 -3.75
C GLY A 522 30.21 -7.16 -4.81
N ALA A 523 29.72 -7.34 -6.04
CA ALA A 523 30.54 -7.86 -7.14
C ALA A 523 31.54 -6.79 -7.61
N SER A 524 32.75 -7.21 -7.97
CA SER A 524 33.75 -6.33 -8.57
C SER A 524 33.50 -6.20 -10.07
N ILE A 525 33.19 -4.99 -10.52
CA ILE A 525 33.01 -4.67 -11.94
C ILE A 525 34.29 -4.01 -12.47
N PRO A 526 34.99 -4.61 -13.45
CA PRO A 526 36.19 -4.03 -14.07
C PRO A 526 35.96 -2.61 -14.62
N SER A 527 37.00 -1.77 -14.52
CA SER A 527 36.98 -0.39 -15.05
C SER A 527 36.69 -0.31 -16.54
N GLU A 528 37.13 -1.31 -17.29
CA GLU A 528 36.95 -1.41 -18.73
C GLU A 528 35.47 -1.56 -19.08
N LEU A 529 34.71 -2.33 -18.28
CA LEU A 529 33.27 -2.48 -18.45
C LEU A 529 32.51 -1.20 -18.10
N TRP A 530 32.94 -0.46 -17.07
CA TRP A 530 32.38 0.86 -16.79
C TRP A 530 32.63 1.84 -17.93
N ALA A 531 33.84 1.85 -18.50
CA ALA A 531 34.22 2.73 -19.59
C ALA A 531 33.30 2.59 -20.81
N LEU A 532 32.80 1.37 -21.09
CA LEU A 532 31.88 1.09 -22.20
C LEU A 532 30.50 1.73 -22.04
N ILE A 533 30.11 2.11 -20.82
CA ILE A 533 28.79 2.67 -20.51
C ILE A 533 28.85 4.11 -19.96
N LEU A 534 30.04 4.74 -20.00
CA LEU A 534 30.25 6.12 -19.58
C LEU A 534 29.63 7.15 -20.54
N ASP A 535 29.37 6.79 -21.80
CA ASP A 535 28.75 7.72 -22.75
C ASP A 535 27.31 8.07 -22.30
N ASP A 536 27.12 9.36 -22.01
CA ASP A 536 25.89 9.98 -21.51
C ASP A 536 25.22 10.83 -22.60
N SER A 537 25.45 10.50 -23.88
CA SER A 537 24.86 11.19 -25.03
C SER A 537 23.33 11.32 -24.98
N LYS A 538 22.67 10.57 -24.09
CA LYS A 538 21.31 10.82 -23.60
C LYS A 538 21.34 11.02 -22.09
N GLN A 539 21.43 12.27 -21.63
CA GLN A 539 21.23 12.61 -20.22
C GLN A 539 19.97 11.92 -19.71
N ILE A 540 20.13 10.87 -18.92
CA ILE A 540 19.00 10.26 -18.21
C ILE A 540 18.68 11.25 -17.10
N GLN A 541 17.47 11.81 -17.09
CA GLN A 541 16.95 12.52 -15.92
C GLN A 541 16.80 11.52 -14.78
N ALA A 542 17.91 11.22 -14.10
CA ALA A 542 17.94 10.36 -12.94
C ALA A 542 17.32 11.12 -11.77
N VAL A 543 16.23 10.58 -11.24
CA VAL A 543 15.63 11.14 -10.03
C VAL A 543 16.49 10.71 -8.85
N THR A 544 17.04 11.68 -8.13
CA THR A 544 17.87 11.42 -6.95
C THR A 544 17.12 11.81 -5.68
N PRO A 545 17.19 11.00 -4.61
CA PRO A 545 16.66 11.40 -3.32
C PRO A 545 17.31 12.69 -2.84
N SER A 546 16.56 13.55 -2.15
CA SER A 546 17.11 14.79 -1.60
C SER A 546 18.28 14.52 -0.64
N VAL A 547 19.21 15.47 -0.51
CA VAL A 547 20.38 15.35 0.39
C VAL A 547 19.95 14.95 1.81
N SER A 548 18.86 15.54 2.31
CA SER A 548 18.30 15.23 3.62
C SER A 548 17.86 13.77 3.75
N VAL A 549 17.21 13.21 2.73
CA VAL A 549 16.78 11.80 2.70
C VAL A 549 17.99 10.87 2.69
N ARG A 550 19.01 11.18 1.87
CA ARG A 550 20.25 10.38 1.80
C ARG A 550 21.00 10.36 3.14
N ASN A 551 21.20 11.52 3.75
CA ASN A 551 21.88 11.63 5.04
C ASN A 551 21.10 10.94 6.16
N ALA A 552 19.77 11.03 6.16
CA ALA A 552 18.91 10.35 7.11
C ALA A 552 18.98 8.82 6.96
N LEU A 553 18.96 8.31 5.71
CA LEU A 553 19.09 6.89 5.43
C LEU A 553 20.44 6.34 5.87
N ASP A 554 21.54 6.99 5.48
CA ASP A 554 22.90 6.56 5.85
C ASP A 554 23.07 6.57 7.37
N ARG A 555 22.65 7.65 8.06
CA ARG A 555 22.75 7.74 9.51
C ARG A 555 21.94 6.65 10.21
N ALA A 556 20.70 6.41 9.79
CA ALA A 556 19.87 5.36 10.40
C ALA A 556 20.48 3.96 10.22
N ALA A 557 21.02 3.67 9.03
CA ALA A 557 21.72 2.42 8.76
C ALA A 557 23.03 2.30 9.56
N ALA A 558 23.77 3.40 9.71
CA ALA A 558 25.01 3.44 10.48
C ALA A 558 24.81 3.18 11.97
N THR A 559 23.70 3.66 12.53
CA THR A 559 23.36 3.43 13.95
C THR A 559 22.66 2.08 14.19
N GLY A 560 22.45 1.26 13.15
CA GLY A 560 21.76 -0.03 13.27
C GLY A 560 20.24 0.07 13.52
N SER A 561 19.64 1.24 13.30
CA SER A 561 18.22 1.50 13.57
C SER A 561 17.33 0.84 12.52
N ARG A 562 17.03 -0.46 12.63
CA ARG A 562 16.25 -1.24 11.63
C ARG A 562 14.98 -0.52 11.14
N GLY A 563 14.16 -0.01 12.05
CA GLY A 563 12.91 0.71 11.73
C GLY A 563 13.18 2.05 11.01
N GLY A 564 14.12 2.84 11.53
CA GLY A 564 14.57 4.08 10.89
C GLY A 564 15.11 3.88 9.48
N THR A 565 15.95 2.86 9.28
CA THR A 565 16.51 2.50 7.97
C THR A 565 15.41 2.10 7.00
N ILE A 566 14.50 1.20 7.39
CA ILE A 566 13.41 0.76 6.51
C ILE A 566 12.46 1.91 6.17
N ALA A 567 12.12 2.76 7.12
CA ALA A 567 11.31 3.94 6.85
C ALA A 567 11.98 4.84 5.80
N MET A 568 13.29 5.08 5.93
CA MET A 568 14.01 5.91 4.98
C MET A 568 14.26 5.23 3.62
N VAL A 569 14.37 3.91 3.55
CA VAL A 569 14.38 3.16 2.29
C VAL A 569 13.06 3.40 1.55
N LEU A 570 11.92 3.28 2.23
CA LEU A 570 10.61 3.50 1.62
C LEU A 570 10.42 4.95 1.16
N VAL A 571 10.89 5.92 1.94
CA VAL A 571 10.88 7.35 1.58
C VAL A 571 11.79 7.64 0.39
N ALA A 572 13.00 7.06 0.36
CA ALA A 572 13.96 7.26 -0.73
C ALA A 572 13.44 6.68 -2.06
N LEU A 573 12.83 5.50 -2.01
CA LEU A 573 12.26 4.84 -3.19
C LEU A 573 10.97 5.52 -3.67
N GLY A 574 10.15 6.05 -2.75
CA GLY A 574 8.93 6.77 -3.06
C GLY A 574 7.93 5.96 -3.91
N GLU A 575 7.14 6.64 -4.74
CA GLU A 575 6.17 5.98 -5.63
C GLU A 575 6.82 5.33 -6.87
N MET A 576 8.03 5.77 -7.26
CA MET A 576 8.78 5.15 -8.36
C MET A 576 9.24 3.74 -8.02
N GLY A 577 9.54 3.48 -6.74
CA GLY A 577 9.89 2.14 -6.26
C GLY A 577 11.08 1.54 -7.02
N ALA A 578 10.83 0.40 -7.67
CA ALA A 578 11.80 -0.39 -8.43
C ALA A 578 11.97 0.06 -9.90
N ASP A 579 11.46 1.23 -10.28
CA ASP A 579 11.68 1.79 -11.62
C ASP A 579 13.19 2.05 -11.87
N PRO A 580 13.77 1.60 -13.00
CA PRO A 580 15.16 1.85 -13.35
C PRO A 580 15.54 3.34 -13.41
N ALA A 581 14.59 4.25 -13.63
CA ALA A 581 14.82 5.70 -13.55
C ALA A 581 15.19 6.17 -12.13
N ASN A 582 14.91 5.35 -11.11
CA ASN A 582 15.17 5.60 -9.69
C ASN A 582 16.47 4.92 -9.20
N LEU A 583 17.37 4.54 -10.11
CA LEU A 583 18.54 3.69 -9.80
C LEU A 583 19.39 4.20 -8.63
N SER A 584 19.59 5.52 -8.52
CA SER A 584 20.34 6.10 -7.39
C SER A 584 19.69 5.83 -6.02
N ALA A 585 18.35 5.92 -5.93
CA ALA A 585 17.65 5.57 -4.68
C ALA A 585 17.70 4.08 -4.39
N ILE A 586 17.65 3.25 -5.44
CA ILE A 586 17.75 1.78 -5.36
C ILE A 586 19.11 1.38 -4.81
N GLU A 587 20.21 1.90 -5.33
CA GLU A 587 21.57 1.59 -4.86
C GLU A 587 21.74 1.93 -3.38
N LEU A 588 21.33 3.15 -2.98
CA LEU A 588 21.36 3.59 -1.58
C LEU A 588 20.52 2.68 -0.68
N SER A 589 19.34 2.27 -1.17
CA SER A 589 18.42 1.41 -0.42
C SER A 589 18.97 0.00 -0.24
N ILE A 590 19.51 -0.61 -1.30
CA ILE A 590 20.14 -1.93 -1.27
C ILE A 590 21.33 -1.92 -0.31
N ALA A 591 22.21 -0.91 -0.40
CA ALA A 591 23.34 -0.77 0.50
C ALA A 591 22.90 -0.63 1.97
N ALA A 592 21.89 0.19 2.24
CA ALA A 592 21.35 0.39 3.59
C ALA A 592 20.70 -0.88 4.16
N LEU A 593 19.92 -1.61 3.36
CA LEU A 593 19.32 -2.89 3.75
C LEU A 593 20.38 -3.93 4.09
N LYS A 594 21.42 -4.08 3.25
CA LYS A 594 22.55 -4.98 3.53
C LYS A 594 23.23 -4.63 4.86
N ARG A 595 23.47 -3.33 5.12
CA ARG A 595 24.13 -2.85 6.34
C ARG A 595 23.40 -3.24 7.63
N ILE A 596 22.07 -3.40 7.58
CA ILE A 596 21.25 -3.83 8.73
C ILE A 596 20.92 -5.34 8.71
N GLY A 597 21.52 -6.12 7.80
CA GLY A 597 21.33 -7.58 7.68
C GLY A 597 20.11 -8.03 6.87
N PHE A 598 19.50 -7.14 6.08
CA PHE A 598 18.30 -7.41 5.25
C PHE A 598 18.70 -7.79 3.82
N GLU A 599 19.63 -8.75 3.70
CA GLU A 599 20.19 -9.13 2.39
C GLU A 599 19.17 -9.79 1.46
N LYS A 600 18.18 -10.52 2.02
CA LYS A 600 17.13 -11.16 1.23
C LYS A 600 16.24 -10.12 0.56
N GLU A 601 15.87 -9.07 1.29
CA GLU A 601 15.08 -7.96 0.78
C GLU A 601 15.88 -7.10 -0.19
N ALA A 602 17.18 -6.91 0.05
CA ALA A 602 18.09 -6.26 -0.89
C ALA A 602 18.16 -7.02 -2.23
N LYS A 603 18.32 -8.36 -2.19
CA LYS A 603 18.26 -9.23 -3.37
C LYS A 603 16.90 -9.16 -4.08
N ALA A 604 15.80 -9.22 -3.33
CA ALA A 604 14.46 -9.15 -3.90
C ALA A 604 14.20 -7.81 -4.60
N LEU A 605 14.64 -6.68 -4.02
CA LEU A 605 14.57 -5.38 -4.66
C LEU A 605 15.42 -5.33 -5.94
N ALA A 606 16.65 -5.85 -5.92
CA ALA A 606 17.50 -5.92 -7.11
C ALA A 606 16.86 -6.75 -8.25
N LEU A 607 16.20 -7.86 -7.90
CA LEU A 607 15.45 -8.70 -8.85
C LEU A 607 14.27 -7.95 -9.48
N GLU A 608 13.50 -7.21 -8.68
CA GLU A 608 12.40 -6.40 -9.21
C GLU A 608 12.91 -5.34 -10.20
N VAL A 609 14.00 -4.65 -9.87
CA VAL A 609 14.61 -3.63 -10.72
C VAL A 609 15.15 -4.23 -12.01
N ALA A 610 15.81 -5.39 -11.93
CA ALA A 610 16.30 -6.09 -13.11
C ALA A 610 15.15 -6.40 -14.08
N ILE A 611 14.02 -6.90 -13.58
CA ILE A 611 12.85 -7.21 -14.39
C ILE A 611 12.26 -5.94 -15.03
N GLU A 612 12.10 -4.86 -14.27
CA GLU A 612 11.60 -3.59 -14.81
C GLU A 612 12.54 -3.05 -15.91
N ALA A 613 13.87 -3.20 -15.74
CA ALA A 613 14.86 -2.84 -16.75
C ALA A 613 14.88 -3.75 -17.99
N GLY A 614 14.18 -4.88 -17.97
CA GLY A 614 14.16 -5.84 -19.08
C GLY A 614 15.27 -6.89 -19.04
N LEU A 615 16.00 -6.97 -17.93
CA LEU A 615 17.06 -7.96 -17.68
C LEU A 615 16.52 -9.34 -17.37
#